data_AF-A0A7J8DSI7-F1
#
_entry.id   AF-A0A7J8DSI7-F1
#
_cell.length_a   1.000
_cell.length_b   1.000
_cell.length_c   1.000
_cell.angle_alpha   90.00
_cell.angle_beta   90.00
_cell.angle_gamma   90.00
#
_symmetry.space_group_name_H-M   'P 1'
#
loop_
_entity.id
_entity.type
_entity.pdbx_description
1 polymer ?
#
loop_
_entity_poly.entity_id
_entity_poly.type
_entity_poly.pdbx_seq_one_letter_code
_entity_poly.pdbx_strand_id
1 'polypeptide(L)'
;MHHLNNTHSGLVHMFSIGKSYEGRPLFILKLGRRSRAYKRAVWIDCGIHAREWIGPAFCQWFVKEALLTYRSDPTMRKMMNHLYFYIMPVFNVDGYHFSWTNDRFWRKTRSRNSGFRCRGVDANRNWKVKWCSKLGTNLDSDPQVSTASTLRSEEPVRTPM
;
A
#
# COMPACT_ATOMS: atom_id res chain seq x y z
N MET A 1 -3.97 8.90 -10.67
CA MET A 1 -4.72 7.62 -10.62
C MET A 1 -6.18 7.74 -11.05
N HIS A 2 -6.97 8.68 -10.51
CA HIS A 2 -8.36 8.90 -10.97
C HIS A 2 -8.48 9.08 -12.50
N HIS A 3 -7.58 9.87 -13.10
CA HIS A 3 -7.55 10.03 -14.55
C HIS A 3 -7.42 8.69 -15.30
N LEU A 4 -6.45 7.83 -14.92
CA LEU A 4 -6.24 6.53 -15.55
C LEU A 4 -7.45 5.60 -15.37
N ASN A 5 -8.09 5.62 -14.20
CA ASN A 5 -9.31 4.87 -13.96
C ASN A 5 -10.44 5.28 -14.91
N ASN A 6 -10.58 6.58 -15.18
CA ASN A 6 -11.65 7.09 -16.03
C ASN A 6 -11.37 6.87 -17.52
N THR A 7 -10.11 7.01 -17.95
CA THR A 7 -9.73 6.86 -19.38
C THR A 7 -9.53 5.41 -19.81
N HIS A 8 -9.29 4.48 -18.87
CA HIS A 8 -9.01 3.07 -19.16
C HIS A 8 -9.99 2.12 -18.42
N SER A 9 -11.26 2.49 -18.32
CA SER A 9 -12.28 1.79 -17.52
C SER A 9 -12.54 0.32 -17.92
N GLY A 10 -12.07 -0.12 -19.09
CA GLY A 10 -12.09 -1.53 -19.52
C GLY A 10 -10.94 -2.39 -18.94
N LEU A 11 -9.90 -1.75 -18.42
CA LEU A 11 -8.68 -2.39 -17.90
C LEU A 11 -8.37 -2.01 -16.44
N VAL A 12 -8.84 -0.85 -15.97
CA VAL A 12 -8.62 -0.34 -14.62
C VAL A 12 -9.94 -0.20 -13.89
N HIS A 13 -9.95 -0.65 -12.64
CA HIS A 13 -11.01 -0.35 -11.69
C HIS A 13 -10.40 0.05 -10.35
N MET A 14 -10.59 1.30 -9.95
CA MET A 14 -10.11 1.86 -8.70
C MET A 14 -11.22 1.86 -7.66
N PHE A 15 -10.93 1.38 -6.45
CA PHE A 15 -11.87 1.35 -5.34
C PHE A 15 -11.14 1.57 -4.01
N SER A 16 -11.88 2.03 -3.00
CA SER A 16 -11.34 2.19 -1.64
C SER A 16 -11.64 0.93 -0.83
N ILE A 17 -10.66 0.47 -0.04
CA ILE A 17 -10.83 -0.65 0.89
C ILE A 17 -11.05 -0.21 2.34
N GLY A 18 -10.99 1.09 2.61
CA GLY A 18 -11.15 1.61 3.96
C GLY A 18 -10.61 3.02 4.09
N LYS A 19 -10.34 3.42 5.33
CA LYS A 19 -9.73 4.70 5.67
C LYS A 19 -8.52 4.48 6.57
N SER A 20 -7.54 5.35 6.45
CA SER A 20 -6.39 5.43 7.35
C SER A 20 -6.79 5.93 8.74
N TYR A 21 -5.83 5.98 9.67
CA TYR A 21 -6.07 6.49 11.03
C TYR A 21 -6.56 7.94 11.02
N GLU A 22 -6.00 8.79 10.14
CA GLU A 22 -6.41 10.19 9.99
C GLU A 22 -7.58 10.36 8.99
N GLY A 23 -8.23 9.27 8.57
CA GLY A 23 -9.47 9.30 7.78
C GLY A 23 -9.30 9.39 6.27
N ARG A 24 -8.09 9.26 5.73
CA ARG A 24 -7.83 9.30 4.28
C ARG A 24 -8.19 7.96 3.61
N PRO A 25 -8.82 7.97 2.42
CA PRO A 25 -9.20 6.73 1.74
C PRO A 25 -7.97 5.90 1.33
N LEU A 26 -8.10 4.58 1.45
CA LEU A 26 -7.07 3.60 1.07
C LEU A 26 -7.44 3.00 -0.29
N PHE A 27 -6.84 3.52 -1.36
CA PHE A 27 -7.18 3.12 -2.72
C PHE A 27 -6.36 1.95 -3.26
N ILE A 28 -7.06 1.06 -3.97
CA ILE A 28 -6.47 -0.01 -4.78
C ILE A 28 -6.90 0.18 -6.23
N LEU A 29 -5.99 -0.10 -7.16
CA LEU A 29 -6.27 -0.25 -8.57
C LEU A 29 -6.23 -1.73 -8.94
N LYS A 30 -7.37 -2.26 -9.39
CA LYS A 30 -7.43 -3.57 -10.06
C LYS A 30 -7.16 -3.38 -11.55
N LEU A 31 -6.05 -3.92 -12.02
CA LEU A 31 -5.63 -3.92 -13.42
C LEU A 31 -5.85 -5.28 -14.06
N GLY A 32 -6.37 -5.28 -15.28
CA GLY A 32 -6.49 -6.45 -16.14
C GLY A 32 -7.80 -6.46 -16.92
N ARG A 33 -7.84 -7.19 -18.04
CA ARG A 33 -9.05 -7.31 -18.84
C ARG A 33 -10.17 -7.96 -18.02
N ARG A 34 -11.36 -7.36 -18.05
CA ARG A 34 -12.57 -7.96 -17.47
C ARG A 34 -12.84 -9.32 -18.12
N SER A 35 -13.07 -10.32 -17.28
CA SER A 35 -13.42 -11.68 -17.69
C SER A 35 -14.44 -12.25 -16.71
N ARG A 36 -15.36 -13.08 -17.21
CA ARG A 36 -16.27 -13.87 -16.35
C ARG A 36 -15.56 -15.07 -15.72
N ALA A 37 -14.49 -15.55 -16.36
CA ALA A 37 -13.69 -16.65 -15.83
C ALA A 37 -12.83 -16.18 -14.64
N TYR A 38 -12.57 -17.10 -13.71
CA TYR A 38 -11.64 -16.87 -12.61
C TYR A 38 -10.23 -16.56 -13.14
N LYS A 39 -9.59 -15.54 -12.56
CA LYS A 39 -8.22 -15.15 -12.87
C LYS A 39 -7.41 -15.11 -11.58
N ARG A 40 -6.18 -15.63 -11.62
CA ARG A 40 -5.24 -15.49 -10.52
C ARG A 40 -4.90 -14.02 -10.28
N ALA A 41 -4.53 -13.69 -9.06
CA ALA A 41 -4.23 -12.32 -8.64
C ALA A 41 -2.76 -12.17 -8.24
N VAL A 42 -2.20 -11.01 -8.54
CA VAL A 42 -0.91 -10.54 -8.03
C VAL A 42 -1.18 -9.29 -7.21
N TRP A 43 -0.66 -9.25 -5.99
CA TRP A 43 -0.74 -8.09 -5.11
C TRP A 43 0.58 -7.30 -5.18
N ILE A 44 0.48 -5.98 -5.29
CA ILE A 44 1.63 -5.07 -5.24
C ILE A 44 1.25 -3.86 -4.38
N ASP A 45 1.80 -3.74 -3.18
CA ASP A 45 1.73 -2.52 -2.39
C ASP A 45 3.04 -1.73 -2.43
N CYS A 46 2.90 -0.42 -2.32
CA CYS A 46 3.99 0.53 -2.31
C CYS A 46 3.81 1.53 -1.16
N GLY A 47 4.91 2.10 -0.67
CA GLY A 47 4.86 3.17 0.32
C GLY A 47 4.35 2.71 1.69
N ILE A 48 4.69 1.48 2.11
CA ILE A 48 4.47 1.01 3.48
C ILE A 48 5.26 1.86 4.48
N HIS A 49 6.47 2.27 4.12
CA HIS A 49 7.22 3.29 4.84
C HIS A 49 7.09 4.64 4.13
N ALA A 50 6.74 5.66 4.90
CA ALA A 50 6.39 6.97 4.37
C ALA A 50 7.52 7.67 3.59
N ARG A 51 8.76 7.61 4.08
CA ARG A 51 9.93 8.26 3.46
C ARG A 51 10.44 7.63 2.16
N GLU A 52 10.00 6.41 1.83
CA GLU A 52 10.51 5.63 0.68
C GLU A 52 9.76 6.01 -0.61
N TRP A 53 9.87 7.28 -1.01
CA TRP A 53 9.07 7.89 -2.08
C TRP A 53 9.18 7.22 -3.45
N ILE A 54 10.28 6.50 -3.71
CA ILE A 54 10.45 5.74 -4.95
C ILE A 54 9.44 4.60 -5.08
N GLY A 55 8.96 4.02 -3.97
CA GLY A 55 7.94 2.98 -3.99
C GLY A 55 6.63 3.47 -4.61
N PRO A 56 5.98 4.51 -4.06
CA PRO A 56 4.80 5.11 -4.68
C PRO A 56 5.01 5.59 -6.11
N ALA A 57 6.19 6.12 -6.45
CA ALA A 57 6.51 6.49 -7.83
C ALA A 57 6.53 5.27 -8.76
N PHE A 58 7.16 4.16 -8.35
CA PHE A 58 7.16 2.90 -9.09
C PHE A 58 5.76 2.37 -9.33
N CYS A 59 4.91 2.27 -8.28
CA CYS A 59 3.55 1.78 -8.46
C CYS A 59 2.75 2.64 -9.47
N GLN A 60 2.98 3.96 -9.47
CA GLN A 60 2.34 4.85 -10.44
C GLN A 60 2.84 4.63 -11.87
N TRP A 61 4.16 4.50 -12.02
CA TRP A 61 4.79 4.20 -13.31
C TRP A 61 4.37 2.83 -13.84
N PHE A 62 4.36 1.79 -13.01
CA PHE A 62 3.96 0.44 -13.38
C PHE A 62 2.53 0.41 -13.95
N VAL A 63 1.59 1.10 -13.31
CA VAL A 63 0.21 1.19 -13.82
C VAL A 63 0.19 1.85 -15.19
N LYS A 64 0.90 2.96 -15.36
CA LYS A 64 0.98 3.66 -16.64
C LYS A 64 1.57 2.76 -17.73
N GLU A 65 2.71 2.12 -17.46
CA GLU A 65 3.38 1.26 -18.43
C GLU A 65 2.58 0.03 -18.79
N ALA A 66 1.93 -0.63 -17.83
CA ALA A 66 1.06 -1.77 -18.09
C ALA A 66 -0.07 -1.40 -19.06
N LEU A 67 -0.65 -0.20 -18.91
CA LEU A 67 -1.71 0.30 -19.79
C LEU A 67 -1.18 0.67 -21.18
N LEU A 68 -0.05 1.38 -21.25
CA LEU A 68 0.56 1.80 -22.52
C LEU A 68 1.00 0.60 -23.37
N THR A 69 1.56 -0.41 -22.72
CA THR A 69 2.14 -1.58 -23.40
C THR A 69 1.15 -2.72 -23.61
N TYR A 70 -0.05 -2.67 -23.03
CA TYR A 70 -1.07 -3.72 -23.16
C TYR A 70 -1.37 -4.13 -24.61
N ARG A 71 -1.35 -3.19 -25.57
CA ARG A 71 -1.63 -3.46 -26.99
C ARG A 71 -0.39 -3.76 -27.84
N SER A 72 0.81 -3.43 -27.37
CA SER A 72 2.05 -3.57 -28.14
C SER A 72 2.92 -4.72 -27.64
N ASP A 73 3.09 -4.86 -26.32
CA ASP A 73 3.86 -5.95 -25.72
C ASP A 73 3.00 -7.22 -25.55
N PRO A 74 3.32 -8.34 -26.22
CA PRO A 74 2.60 -9.59 -26.06
C PRO A 74 2.69 -10.15 -24.63
N THR A 75 3.77 -9.87 -23.90
CA THR A 75 3.98 -10.36 -22.53
C THR A 75 3.04 -9.65 -21.56
N MET A 76 3.04 -8.31 -21.54
CA MET A 76 2.08 -7.53 -20.75
C MET A 76 0.63 -7.87 -21.09
N ARG A 77 0.31 -8.00 -22.39
CA ARG A 77 -1.04 -8.39 -22.83
C ARG A 77 -1.45 -9.75 -22.28
N LYS A 78 -0.56 -10.75 -22.37
CA LYS A 78 -0.81 -12.10 -21.82
C LYS A 78 -1.03 -12.03 -20.31
N MET A 79 -0.18 -11.31 -19.59
CA MET A 79 -0.33 -11.11 -18.14
C MET A 79 -1.68 -10.47 -17.79
N MET A 80 -2.02 -9.32 -18.38
CA MET A 80 -3.28 -8.62 -18.07
C MET A 80 -4.55 -9.37 -18.53
N ASN A 81 -4.44 -10.29 -19.50
CA ASN A 81 -5.53 -11.15 -19.90
C ASN A 81 -5.78 -12.30 -18.90
N HIS A 82 -4.74 -12.87 -18.29
CA HIS A 82 -4.84 -14.06 -17.43
C HIS A 82 -4.72 -13.77 -15.93
N LEU A 83 -4.19 -12.61 -15.56
CA LEU A 83 -4.01 -12.16 -14.18
C LEU A 83 -4.79 -10.87 -13.90
N TYR A 84 -5.15 -10.68 -12.63
CA TYR A 84 -5.46 -9.37 -12.07
C TYR A 84 -4.28 -8.87 -11.24
N PHE A 85 -3.85 -7.64 -11.46
CA PHE A 85 -2.91 -6.97 -10.57
C PHE A 85 -3.71 -6.05 -9.65
N TYR A 86 -3.63 -6.26 -8.34
CA TYR A 86 -4.18 -5.35 -7.33
C TYR A 86 -3.04 -4.51 -6.79
N ILE A 87 -3.08 -3.22 -7.09
CA ILE A 87 -1.98 -2.30 -6.83
C ILE A 87 -2.45 -1.27 -5.82
N MET A 88 -1.76 -1.19 -4.68
CA MET A 88 -1.96 -0.16 -3.66
C MET A 88 -0.79 0.83 -3.74
N PRO A 89 -0.93 1.99 -4.42
CA PRO A 89 0.20 2.86 -4.68
C PRO A 89 0.80 3.51 -3.43
N VAL A 90 -0.02 3.73 -2.41
CA VAL A 90 0.40 4.32 -1.13
C VAL A 90 -0.31 3.57 -0.01
N PHE A 91 0.42 2.68 0.66
CA PHE A 91 -0.06 1.88 1.77
C PHE A 91 -0.23 2.75 3.04
N ASN A 92 0.79 3.53 3.38
CA ASN A 92 0.80 4.42 4.53
C ASN A 92 0.49 5.88 4.10
N VAL A 93 -0.77 6.15 3.75
CA VAL A 93 -1.20 7.46 3.23
C VAL A 93 -0.99 8.62 4.20
N ASP A 94 -1.18 8.39 5.50
CA ASP A 94 -1.00 9.43 6.52
C ASP A 94 0.48 9.76 6.73
N GLY A 95 1.31 8.72 6.86
CA GLY A 95 2.75 8.89 6.97
C GLY A 95 3.33 9.52 5.72
N TYR A 96 2.91 9.09 4.52
CA TYR A 96 3.37 9.65 3.26
C TYR A 96 3.06 11.15 3.19
N HIS A 97 1.82 11.55 3.49
CA HIS A 97 1.45 12.97 3.58
C HIS A 97 2.30 13.74 4.60
N PHE A 98 2.51 13.18 5.79
CA PHE A 98 3.36 13.79 6.82
C PHE A 98 4.82 13.96 6.36
N SER A 99 5.33 13.04 5.54
CA SER A 99 6.69 13.14 4.99
C SER A 99 6.86 14.26 3.96
N TRP A 100 5.77 14.70 3.33
CA TRP A 100 5.78 15.85 2.42
C TRP A 100 5.61 17.19 3.15
N THR A 101 4.94 17.19 4.30
CA THR A 101 4.44 18.42 4.95
C THR A 101 5.17 18.78 6.23
N ASN A 102 5.78 17.82 6.93
CA ASN A 102 6.36 18.04 8.25
C ASN A 102 7.77 17.44 8.39
N ASP A 103 7.93 16.13 8.16
CA ASP A 103 9.19 15.43 8.39
C ASP A 103 9.49 14.45 7.27
N ARG A 104 10.40 14.85 6.37
CA ARG A 104 10.82 14.05 5.22
C ARG A 104 11.32 12.65 5.59
N PHE A 105 11.90 12.47 6.77
CA PHE A 105 12.45 11.19 7.21
C PHE A 105 11.45 10.34 8.01
N TRP A 106 10.19 10.77 8.10
CA TRP A 106 9.13 10.00 8.75
C TRP A 106 8.94 8.64 8.06
N ARG A 107 8.92 7.56 8.85
CA ARG A 107 8.80 6.17 8.37
C ARG A 107 7.43 5.55 8.67
N LYS A 108 6.92 5.79 9.87
CA LYS A 108 5.82 5.06 10.51
C LYS A 108 4.43 5.50 10.05
N THR A 109 3.39 4.83 10.53
CA THR A 109 2.01 5.34 10.45
C THR A 109 1.83 6.60 11.32
N ARG A 110 0.59 7.08 11.47
CA ARG A 110 0.26 8.29 12.26
C ARG A 110 -0.70 8.04 13.42
N SER A 111 -0.93 6.77 13.77
CA SER A 111 -1.77 6.38 14.90
C SER A 111 -1.28 7.00 16.23
N ARG A 112 -2.23 7.26 17.14
CA ARG A 112 -1.89 7.66 18.51
C ARG A 112 -1.73 6.38 19.34
N ASN A 113 -0.60 6.26 20.03
CA ASN A 113 -0.34 5.17 20.95
C ASN A 113 -0.75 5.62 22.36
N SER A 114 -1.85 5.08 22.88
CA SER A 114 -2.30 5.37 24.26
C SER A 114 -1.21 4.92 25.26
N GLY A 115 -0.69 5.86 26.04
CA GLY A 115 0.39 5.62 27.01
C GLY A 115 1.78 6.09 26.56
N PHE A 116 1.96 6.47 25.30
CA PHE A 116 3.25 6.99 24.79
C PHE A 116 3.10 8.37 24.16
N ARG A 117 4.12 9.23 24.32
CA ARG A 117 4.19 10.53 23.64
C ARG A 117 4.46 10.39 22.13
N CYS A 118 5.05 9.27 21.71
CA CYS A 118 5.41 8.98 20.33
C CYS A 118 4.19 8.57 19.48
N ARG A 119 4.16 9.03 18.22
CA ARG A 119 3.12 8.65 17.25
C ARG A 119 3.60 7.56 16.30
N GLY A 120 2.63 6.77 15.81
CA GLY A 120 2.80 5.82 14.73
C GLY A 120 3.52 4.54 15.13
N VAL A 121 3.30 3.51 14.33
CA VAL A 121 3.96 2.20 14.43
C VAL A 121 4.63 1.87 13.09
N ASP A 122 5.65 1.01 13.12
CA ASP A 122 6.18 0.46 11.88
C ASP A 122 5.15 -0.52 11.30
N ALA A 123 4.51 -0.11 10.20
CA ALA A 123 3.50 -0.91 9.52
C ALA A 123 4.03 -2.29 9.10
N ASN A 124 5.31 -2.40 8.73
CA ASN A 124 5.93 -3.66 8.31
C ASN A 124 6.47 -4.50 9.49
N ARG A 125 6.11 -4.14 10.72
CA ARG A 125 6.29 -4.97 11.92
C ARG A 125 4.96 -5.33 12.58
N ASN A 126 3.83 -4.97 11.97
CA ASN A 126 2.50 -5.15 12.54
C ASN A 126 1.68 -6.28 11.90
N TRP A 127 2.30 -7.06 11.00
CA TRP A 127 1.70 -8.26 10.40
C TRP A 127 1.65 -9.43 11.41
N LYS A 128 0.65 -10.30 11.28
CA LYS A 128 0.48 -11.50 12.13
C LYS A 128 1.44 -12.63 11.72
N VAL A 129 2.74 -12.35 11.69
CA VAL A 129 3.81 -13.31 11.41
C VAL A 129 4.97 -12.99 12.35
N LYS A 130 5.30 -13.92 13.27
CA LYS A 130 6.39 -13.77 14.25
C LYS A 130 6.39 -12.42 15.02
N TRP A 131 5.19 -11.90 15.29
CA TRP A 131 4.97 -10.61 15.96
C TRP A 131 5.60 -10.60 17.36
N CYS A 132 6.34 -9.53 17.68
CA CYS A 132 7.09 -9.37 18.94
C CYS A 132 8.12 -10.46 19.26
N SER A 133 8.59 -11.24 18.26
CA SER A 133 9.72 -12.15 18.47
C SER A 133 11.05 -11.38 18.50
N LYS A 134 12.03 -11.82 19.30
CA LYS A 134 13.32 -11.14 19.57
C LYS A 134 14.19 -10.79 18.34
N LEU A 135 13.75 -11.11 17.12
CA LEU A 135 14.42 -10.79 15.86
C LEU A 135 13.84 -9.49 15.27
N GLY A 136 14.32 -8.34 15.76
CA GLY A 136 14.17 -7.05 15.07
C GLY A 136 12.92 -6.22 15.41
N THR A 137 12.23 -6.52 16.51
CA THR A 137 11.21 -5.65 17.11
C THR A 137 11.73 -5.19 18.47
N ASN A 138 12.28 -3.98 18.55
CA ASN A 138 12.64 -3.38 19.83
C ASN A 138 11.47 -2.57 20.32
N LEU A 139 10.86 -3.02 21.43
CA LEU A 139 9.73 -2.34 22.04
C LEU A 139 10.10 -0.93 22.51
N ASP A 140 11.38 -0.64 22.79
CA ASP A 140 11.77 0.65 23.42
C ASP A 140 13.10 1.29 22.98
N SER A 141 13.92 0.71 22.09
CA SER A 141 15.26 1.27 21.78
C SER A 141 15.43 1.94 20.41
N ASP A 142 14.53 1.72 19.44
CA ASP A 142 14.51 2.47 18.17
C ASP A 142 13.08 2.93 17.82
N PRO A 143 12.78 4.24 17.89
CA PRO A 143 11.46 4.78 17.59
C PRO A 143 11.02 4.55 16.13
N GLN A 144 11.91 4.13 15.22
CA GLN A 144 11.59 3.82 13.82
C GLN A 144 11.05 2.40 13.60
N VAL A 145 11.24 1.48 14.55
CA VAL A 145 10.89 0.04 14.42
C VAL A 145 9.85 -0.40 15.47
N SER A 146 9.19 0.55 16.12
CA SER A 146 8.20 0.30 17.17
C SER A 146 7.02 -0.52 16.64
N THR A 147 6.75 -1.67 17.26
CA THR A 147 5.54 -2.47 17.07
C THR A 147 4.35 -1.83 17.78
N ALA A 148 3.14 -2.07 17.28
CA ALA A 148 1.92 -1.65 17.96
C ALA A 148 1.72 -2.42 19.28
N SER A 149 0.93 -1.84 20.20
CA SER A 149 0.48 -2.52 21.42
C SER A 149 -0.50 -3.66 21.15
N THR A 150 -1.04 -3.76 19.93
CA THR A 150 -1.97 -4.82 19.52
C THR A 150 -1.72 -5.23 18.08
N LEU A 151 -1.72 -6.54 17.82
CA LEU A 151 -1.65 -7.14 16.49
C LEU A 151 -2.66 -6.48 15.53
N ARG A 152 -2.20 -6.07 14.34
CA ARG A 152 -3.05 -5.40 13.34
C ARG A 152 -3.72 -4.12 13.87
N SER A 153 -3.05 -3.33 14.70
CA SER A 153 -3.62 -2.04 15.15
C SER A 153 -3.83 -1.02 14.02
N GLU A 154 -3.22 -1.19 12.85
CA GLU A 154 -3.30 -0.22 11.76
C GLU A 154 -4.32 -0.70 10.72
N GLU A 155 -5.29 0.14 10.37
CA GLU A 155 -6.33 -0.17 9.38
C GLU A 155 -5.78 -0.78 8.08
N PRO A 156 -4.71 -0.25 7.44
CA PRO A 156 -4.11 -0.88 6.26
C PRO A 156 -3.66 -2.33 6.46
N VAL A 157 -3.35 -2.72 7.70
CA VAL A 157 -2.87 -4.06 8.11
C VAL A 157 -4.04 -4.94 8.61
N ARG A 158 -5.20 -4.34 8.96
CA ARG A 158 -6.41 -5.07 9.38
C ARG A 158 -7.16 -5.64 8.20
N THR A 159 -7.31 -4.86 7.13
CA THR A 159 -8.07 -5.26 5.94
C THR A 159 -7.54 -6.59 5.40
N PRO A 160 -8.35 -7.67 5.41
CA PRO A 160 -7.99 -8.90 4.74
C PRO A 160 -7.71 -8.59 3.26
N MET A 161 -6.55 -9.02 2.76
CA MET A 161 -6.23 -9.01 1.33
C MET A 161 -6.85 -10.24 0.65
#